data_AF-A0A9E0LTG2-F1
#
_entry.id   AF-A0A9E0LTG2-F1
#
_cell.length_a   1.000
_cell.length_b   1.000
_cell.length_c   1.000
_cell.angle_alpha   90.00
_cell.angle_beta   90.00
_cell.angle_gamma   90.00
#
_symmetry.space_group_name_H-M   'P 1'
#
loop_
_entity.id
_entity.type
_entity.pdbx_description
1 polymer ?
#
loop_
_entity_poly.entity_id
_entity_poly.type
_entity_poly.pdbx_seq_one_letter_code
_entity_poly.pdbx_strand_id
1 'polypeptide(L)' 'MSYAGVARRTTRRVIYRSTVYVATLPPACTIVVVEGTTLHMCGSTYYQPYGTQYVVVTVK' A
#
# COMPACT_ATOMS: atom_id res chain seq x y z
N MET A 1 29.85 19.33 0.68
CA MET A 1 28.42 19.27 0.33
C MET A 1 27.80 18.16 1.19
N SER A 2 27.15 18.52 2.30
CA SER A 2 26.72 17.56 3.31
C SER A 2 25.30 17.05 3.04
N TYR A 3 25.16 15.76 2.70
CA TYR A 3 23.87 15.05 2.76
C TYR A 3 23.62 14.59 4.19
N ALA A 4 23.58 15.54 5.13
CA ALA A 4 23.27 15.24 6.53
C ALA A 4 21.76 15.06 6.69
N GLY A 5 21.31 13.80 6.73
CA GLY A 5 20.10 13.45 7.46
C GLY A 5 18.76 13.61 6.74
N VAL A 6 18.64 13.19 5.46
CA VAL A 6 17.32 12.76 4.98
C VAL A 6 17.06 11.37 5.55
N ALA A 7 16.77 11.31 6.86
CA ALA A 7 16.09 10.16 7.43
C ALA A 7 14.74 10.11 6.71
N ARG A 8 14.61 9.20 5.75
CA ARG A 8 13.33 8.92 5.08
C ARG A 8 12.35 8.65 6.20
N ARG A 9 11.48 9.63 6.51
CA ARG A 9 10.48 9.52 7.56
C ARG A 9 9.47 8.48 7.08
N THR A 10 9.79 7.22 7.28
CA THR A 10 8.81 6.15 7.37
C THR A 10 8.14 6.34 8.72
N THR A 11 7.15 7.24 8.75
CA THR A 11 6.10 7.15 9.76
C THR A 11 5.64 5.71 9.73
N ARG A 12 5.66 4.99 10.87
CA ARG A 12 5.22 3.61 10.92
C ARG A 12 3.79 3.55 10.39
N ARG A 13 3.62 2.99 9.21
CA ARG A 13 2.33 2.94 8.53
C ARG A 13 1.59 1.68 8.96
N VAL A 14 0.46 1.82 9.64
CA VAL A 14 -0.35 0.67 10.05
C VAL A 14 -1.30 0.30 8.91
N ILE A 15 -1.26 -0.97 8.52
CA ILE A 15 -2.11 -1.51 7.44
C ILE A 15 -3.36 -2.12 8.09
N TYR A 16 -4.50 -1.46 7.92
CA TYR A 16 -5.80 -1.96 8.35
C TYR A 16 -6.52 -2.63 7.18
N ARG A 17 -6.80 -3.93 7.27
CA ARG A 17 -7.61 -4.65 6.29
C ARG A 17 -9.09 -4.32 6.47
N SER A 18 -9.74 -4.04 5.35
CA SER A 18 -11.21 -3.94 5.28
C SER A 18 -11.82 -5.28 4.89
N THR A 19 -13.14 -5.38 4.93
CA THR A 19 -13.92 -6.54 4.47
C THR A 19 -14.27 -6.50 2.98
N VAL A 20 -13.71 -5.55 2.24
CA VAL A 20 -13.97 -5.34 0.81
C VAL A 20 -12.96 -6.14 0.00
N TYR A 21 -13.46 -7.12 -0.76
CA TYR A 21 -12.67 -7.95 -1.66
C TYR A 21 -13.01 -7.63 -3.11
N VAL A 22 -11.98 -7.63 -3.95
CA VAL A 22 -12.09 -7.31 -5.37
C VAL A 22 -11.32 -8.35 -6.16
N ALA A 23 -11.95 -8.93 -7.19
CA ALA A 23 -11.28 -9.94 -8.02
C ALA A 23 -10.26 -9.33 -8.98
N THR A 24 -10.50 -8.11 -9.44
CA THR A 24 -9.66 -7.41 -10.43
C THR A 24 -9.44 -5.96 -10.01
N LEU A 25 -8.20 -5.49 -10.20
CA LEU A 25 -7.84 -4.11 -9.93
C LEU A 25 -7.96 -3.27 -11.21
N PRO A 26 -8.31 -1.98 -11.12
CA PRO A 26 -8.25 -1.07 -12.25
C PRO A 26 -6.83 -1.01 -12.85
N PRO A 27 -6.65 -0.73 -14.15
CA PRO A 27 -5.32 -0.68 -14.77
C PRO A 27 -4.42 0.47 -14.30
N ALA A 28 -4.97 1.45 -13.57
CA ALA A 28 -4.25 2.62 -13.06
C ALA A 28 -3.66 2.41 -11.64
N CYS A 29 -3.19 1.19 -11.34
CA CYS A 29 -2.63 0.86 -10.04
C CYS A 29 -1.10 0.92 -10.07
N THR A 30 -0.51 1.49 -9.02
CA THR A 30 0.94 1.48 -8.79
C THR A 30 1.27 0.53 -7.65
N ILE A 31 2.40 -0.16 -7.74
CA ILE A 31 2.85 -1.04 -6.65
C ILE A 31 3.67 -0.19 -5.68
N VAL A 32 3.27 -0.20 -4.42
CA VAL A 32 3.93 0.52 -3.32
C VAL A 32 4.26 -0.46 -2.21
N VAL A 33 5.44 -0.31 -1.62
CA VAL A 33 5.86 -1.14 -0.47
C VAL A 33 5.71 -0.32 0.80
N VAL A 34 4.85 -0.78 1.69
CA VAL A 34 4.56 -0.14 2.98
C VAL A 34 4.95 -1.11 4.09
N GLU A 35 5.90 -0.74 4.95
CA GLU A 35 6.40 -1.61 6.04
C GLU A 35 6.79 -3.02 5.56
N GLY A 36 7.39 -3.13 4.36
CA GLY A 36 7.76 -4.42 3.76
C GLY A 36 6.60 -5.20 3.12
N THR A 37 5.37 -4.69 3.18
CA THR A 37 4.19 -5.28 2.52
C THR A 37 3.97 -4.63 1.16
N THR A 38 3.89 -5.44 0.10
CA THR A 38 3.52 -4.98 -1.24
C THR A 38 2.02 -4.72 -1.32
N LEU A 39 1.65 -3.48 -1.63
CA LEU A 39 0.29 -3.02 -1.83
C LEU A 39 0.16 -2.42 -3.24
N HIS A 40 -1.02 -2.54 -3.82
CA HIS A 40 -1.38 -1.86 -5.05
C HIS A 40 -2.16 -0.60 -4.68
N MET A 41 -1.64 0.58 -4.99
CA MET A 41 -2.29 1.86 -4.79
C MET A 41 -2.98 2.28 -6.09
N CYS A 42 -4.31 2.35 -6.06
CA CYS A 42 -5.11 2.79 -7.19
C CYS A 42 -5.89 4.03 -6.76
N GLY A 43 -5.52 5.20 -7.28
CA GLY A 43 -6.04 6.49 -6.83
C GLY A 43 -5.66 6.74 -5.35
N SER A 44 -6.65 6.68 -4.46
CA SER A 44 -6.49 6.88 -3.01
C SER A 44 -6.66 5.60 -2.18
N THR A 45 -6.93 4.46 -2.83
CA THR A 45 -7.23 3.20 -2.17
C THR A 45 -6.05 2.25 -2.32
N TYR A 46 -5.68 1.60 -1.21
CA TYR A 46 -4.66 0.55 -1.23
C TYR A 46 -5.33 -0.81 -1.28
N TYR A 47 -4.72 -1.73 -2.00
CA TYR A 47 -5.19 -3.09 -2.19
C TYR A 47 -4.06 -4.06 -1.88
N GLN A 48 -4.32 -5.05 -1.05
CA GLN A 48 -3.38 -6.10 -0.73
C GLN A 48 -3.78 -7.39 -1.45
N PRO A 49 -2.85 -8.07 -2.13
CA PRO A 49 -3.14 -9.37 -2.72
C PRO A 49 -3.47 -10.39 -1.61
N TYR A 50 -4.54 -11.14 -1.79
CA TYR A 50 -5.01 -12.18 -0.88
C TYR A 50 -5.55 -13.39 -1.66
N GLY A 51 -4.70 -14.42 -1.80
CA GLY A 51 -5.03 -15.60 -2.61
C GLY A 51 -5.19 -15.22 -4.08
N THR A 52 -6.41 -15.40 -4.61
CA THR A 52 -6.79 -15.07 -5.99
C THR A 52 -7.51 -13.72 -6.13
N GLN A 53 -7.66 -12.99 -5.02
CA GLN A 53 -8.37 -11.71 -4.96
C GLN A 53 -7.51 -10.64 -4.30
N TYR A 54 -8.03 -9.42 -4.24
CA TYR A 54 -7.41 -8.27 -3.60
C TYR A 54 -8.32 -7.74 -2.49
N VAL A 55 -7.77 -7.51 -1.30
CA VAL A 55 -8.50 -6.91 -0.18
C VAL A 55 -8.16 -5.43 -0.10
N VAL A 56 -9.16 -4.58 0.08
CA VAL A 56 -8.93 -3.16 0.34
C VAL A 56 -8.27 -2.99 1.70
N VAL A 57 -7.20 -2.20 1.75
CA VAL A 57 -6.54 -1.83 2.99
C VAL A 57 -6.47 -0.33 3.11
N THR A 58 -6.59 0.16 4.34
CA THR A 58 -6.35 1.56 4.67
C THR A 58 -5.01 1.64 5.37
N VAL A 59 -4.15 2.53 4.88
CA VAL A 59 -2.85 2.80 5.46
C VAL A 59 -2.97 4.08 6.28
N LYS A 60 -2.74 4.00 7.60
CA LYS A 60 -2.75 5.16 8.51
C LYS A 60 -1.37 5.40 9.11
#